data_AF-A0A817Q7U4-F1
#
_entry.id   AF-A0A817Q7U4-F1
#
_cell.length_a   1.000
_cell.length_b   1.000
_cell.length_c   1.000
_cell.angle_alpha   90.00
_cell.angle_beta   90.00
_cell.angle_gamma   90.00
#
_symmetry.space_group_name_H-M   'P 1'
#
loop_
_entity.id
_entity.type
_entity.pdbx_description
1 polymer ?
#
loop_
_entity_poly.entity_id
_entity_poly.type
_entity_poly.pdbx_seq_one_letter_code
_entity_poly.pdbx_strand_id
1 'polypeptide(L)'
;MSQQEEKIDSILNALRDKVNQLESRFNTLREEAISKFNEFNDCIESAKSVCHQATEMTTVLENKLVNASNEEKEWKDTKVKLTTTSMKDMVILNVSGEKYTTSVETLTLEKDTFFIALFSKQCQLERDPDDKTTRDGFDANAFHSRCNNKGPTITIIQSSNNYLFGGYTAIPWTSEVGSWKNDNTAFLFSLVNPYKIPPTKYLINPGQSGNAVNHHSIYGPYFGAGPDMYLTNASNSNNSSYTNFPSSYVNTTGKGNNTFTGARNFTASDIEVFKLA
;
A
#
# COMPACT_ATOMS: atom_id res chain seq x y z
N MET A 1 -13.28 121.31 11.06
CA MET A 1 -12.90 120.15 10.23
C MET A 1 -13.30 120.45 8.80
N SER A 2 -12.35 120.38 7.88
CA SER A 2 -12.55 120.80 6.49
C SER A 2 -13.11 119.65 5.63
N GLN A 3 -13.85 119.96 4.56
CA GLN A 3 -14.34 119.00 3.54
C GLN A 3 -13.27 118.02 3.00
N GLN A 4 -11.99 118.34 3.20
CA GLN A 4 -10.85 117.56 2.77
C GLN A 4 -10.49 116.44 3.77
N GLU A 5 -10.69 116.64 5.08
CA GLU A 5 -10.47 115.61 6.12
C GLU A 5 -11.52 114.50 6.01
N GLU A 6 -12.79 114.87 5.77
CA GLU A 6 -13.90 113.92 5.65
C GLU A 6 -13.75 113.00 4.41
N LYS A 7 -13.19 113.53 3.31
CA LYS A 7 -12.80 112.74 2.13
C LYS A 7 -11.65 111.77 2.43
N ILE A 8 -10.66 112.19 3.22
CA ILE A 8 -9.53 111.32 3.59
C ILE A 8 -10.00 110.16 4.46
N ASP A 9 -10.85 110.42 5.46
CA ASP A 9 -11.41 109.36 6.32
C ASP A 9 -12.29 108.38 5.55
N SER A 10 -13.09 108.87 4.59
CA SER A 10 -13.87 107.99 3.69
C SER A 10 -12.97 107.07 2.86
N ILE A 11 -11.87 107.60 2.31
CA ILE A 11 -10.89 106.82 1.55
C ILE A 11 -10.18 105.79 2.44
N LEU A 12 -9.77 106.18 3.65
CA LEU A 12 -9.10 105.29 4.60
C LEU A 12 -10.01 104.14 5.05
N ASN A 13 -11.29 104.41 5.32
CA ASN A 13 -12.27 103.38 5.65
C ASN A 13 -12.49 102.42 4.47
N ALA A 14 -12.65 102.93 3.25
CA ALA A 14 -12.78 102.10 2.06
C ALA A 14 -11.53 101.23 1.77
N LEU A 15 -10.33 101.75 2.07
CA LEU A 15 -9.07 101.00 1.99
C LEU A 15 -9.00 99.90 3.06
N ARG A 16 -9.37 100.22 4.31
CA ARG A 16 -9.42 99.23 5.40
C ARG A 16 -10.39 98.10 5.08
N ASP A 17 -11.58 98.42 4.56
CA ASP A 17 -12.56 97.41 4.15
C ASP A 17 -12.01 96.50 3.04
N LYS A 18 -11.32 97.06 2.05
CA LYS A 18 -10.67 96.28 0.98
C LYS A 18 -9.55 95.38 1.53
N VAL A 19 -8.74 95.86 2.47
CA VAL A 19 -7.68 95.07 3.11
C VAL A 19 -8.30 93.90 3.88
N ASN A 20 -9.31 94.16 4.70
CA ASN A 20 -10.03 93.13 5.46
C ASN A 20 -10.68 92.10 4.52
N GLN A 21 -11.26 92.54 3.40
CA GLN A 21 -11.83 91.64 2.40
C GLN A 21 -10.76 90.80 1.71
N LEU A 22 -9.59 91.37 1.43
CA LEU A 22 -8.46 90.65 0.83
C LEU A 22 -7.91 89.60 1.80
N GLU A 23 -7.75 89.96 3.07
CA GLU A 23 -7.27 89.07 4.13
C GLU A 23 -8.25 87.91 4.36
N SER A 24 -9.57 88.19 4.38
CA SER A 24 -10.60 87.16 4.42
C SER A 24 -10.51 86.20 3.23
N ARG A 25 -10.38 86.72 1.99
CA ARG A 25 -10.23 85.88 0.79
C ARG A 25 -8.94 85.05 0.83
N PHE A 26 -7.85 85.62 1.30
CA PHE A 26 -6.58 84.92 1.43
C PHE A 26 -6.69 83.77 2.44
N ASN A 27 -7.31 84.01 3.59
CA ASN A 27 -7.53 82.98 4.61
C ASN A 27 -8.45 81.86 4.09
N THR A 28 -9.53 82.20 3.38
CA THR A 28 -10.40 81.19 2.74
C THR A 28 -9.62 80.34 1.73
N LEU A 29 -8.85 80.96 0.84
CA LEU A 29 -8.03 80.22 -0.14
C LEU A 29 -6.98 79.34 0.53
N ARG A 30 -6.39 79.80 1.64
CA ARG A 30 -5.43 79.02 2.42
C ARG A 30 -6.08 77.77 3.02
N GLU A 31 -7.25 77.91 3.65
CA GLU A 31 -7.96 76.77 4.23
C GLU A 31 -8.45 75.79 3.14
N GLU A 32 -8.94 76.29 2.00
CA GLU A 32 -9.28 75.44 0.85
C GLU A 32 -8.07 74.65 0.32
N ALA A 33 -6.89 75.29 0.25
CA ALA A 33 -5.67 74.64 -0.18
C ALA A 33 -5.21 73.56 0.81
N ILE A 34 -5.30 73.83 2.12
CA ILE A 34 -4.99 72.85 3.18
C ILE A 34 -5.95 71.67 3.12
N SER A 35 -7.26 71.92 2.96
CA SER A 35 -8.27 70.86 2.83
C SER A 35 -7.95 69.94 1.65
N LYS A 36 -7.69 70.51 0.47
CA LYS A 36 -7.33 69.72 -0.73
C LYS A 36 -6.03 68.95 -0.57
N PHE A 37 -5.04 69.52 0.13
CA PHE A 37 -3.78 68.84 0.41
C PHE A 37 -3.99 67.63 1.34
N ASN A 38 -4.85 67.77 2.35
CA ASN A 38 -5.19 66.67 3.24
C ASN A 38 -5.96 65.56 2.50
N GLU A 39 -6.96 65.92 1.68
CA GLU A 39 -7.68 64.96 0.83
C GLU A 39 -6.72 64.20 -0.10
N PHE A 40 -5.73 64.89 -0.66
CA PHE A 40 -4.71 64.27 -1.50
C PHE A 40 -3.81 63.30 -0.71
N ASN A 41 -3.42 63.65 0.52
CA ASN A 41 -2.63 62.77 1.38
C ASN A 41 -3.42 61.52 1.79
N ASP A 42 -4.70 61.66 2.13
CA ASP A 42 -5.57 60.52 2.46
C ASP A 42 -5.71 59.57 1.27
N CYS A 43 -5.78 60.13 0.04
CA CYS A 43 -5.76 59.35 -1.19
C CYS A 43 -4.44 58.59 -1.38
N ILE A 44 -3.29 59.23 -1.11
CA ILE A 44 -1.98 58.57 -1.17
C ILE A 44 -1.88 57.41 -0.18
N GLU A 45 -2.29 57.60 1.07
CA GLU A 45 -2.23 56.54 2.08
C GLU A 45 -3.16 55.37 1.73
N SER A 46 -4.35 55.67 1.21
CA SER A 46 -5.26 54.64 0.68
C SER A 46 -4.63 53.86 -0.47
N ALA A 47 -3.98 54.54 -1.41
CA ALA A 47 -3.29 53.91 -2.54
C ALA A 47 -2.12 53.02 -2.07
N LYS A 48 -1.33 53.45 -1.08
CA LYS A 48 -0.26 52.65 -0.47
C LYS A 48 -0.81 51.37 0.15
N SER A 49 -1.92 51.46 0.87
CA SER A 49 -2.59 50.31 1.50
C SER A 49 -3.02 49.27 0.45
N VAL A 50 -3.65 49.71 -0.64
CA VAL A 50 -4.06 48.83 -1.75
C VAL A 50 -2.84 48.17 -2.42
N CYS A 51 -1.77 48.93 -2.66
CA CYS A 51 -0.53 48.36 -3.22
C CYS A 51 0.09 47.29 -2.31
N HIS A 52 0.05 47.49 -0.99
CA HIS A 52 0.53 46.51 -0.03
C HIS A 52 -0.28 45.21 -0.10
N GLN A 53 -1.61 45.31 -0.06
CA GLN A 53 -2.51 44.16 -0.20
C GLN A 53 -2.31 43.41 -1.52
N ALA A 54 -2.11 44.14 -2.63
CA ALA A 54 -1.83 43.53 -3.93
C ALA A 54 -0.50 42.75 -3.93
N THR A 55 0.51 43.26 -3.23
CA THR A 55 1.82 42.60 -3.12
C THR A 55 1.73 41.31 -2.29
N GLU A 56 1.02 41.34 -1.17
CA GLU A 56 0.75 40.14 -0.36
C GLU A 56 -0.02 39.09 -1.16
N MET A 57 -1.08 39.49 -1.88
CA MET A 57 -1.86 38.60 -2.74
C MET A 57 -1.00 37.97 -3.85
N THR A 58 -0.10 38.75 -4.47
CA THR A 58 0.81 38.25 -5.50
C THR A 58 1.74 37.18 -4.93
N THR A 59 2.28 37.40 -3.73
CA THR A 59 3.17 36.44 -3.05
C THR A 59 2.45 35.12 -2.74
N VAL A 60 1.18 35.19 -2.32
CA VAL A 60 0.35 33.98 -2.10
C VAL A 60 0.10 33.22 -3.40
N LEU A 61 -0.15 33.93 -4.51
CA LEU A 61 -0.38 33.31 -5.82
C LEU A 61 0.89 32.64 -6.36
N GLU A 62 2.05 33.27 -6.22
CA GLU A 62 3.34 32.69 -6.61
C GLU A 62 3.63 31.39 -5.85
N ASN A 63 3.41 31.37 -4.53
CA ASN A 63 3.58 30.16 -3.73
C ASN A 63 2.64 29.03 -4.16
N LYS A 64 1.37 29.34 -4.45
CA LYS A 64 0.41 28.34 -4.96
C LYS A 64 0.83 27.80 -6.32
N LEU A 65 1.36 28.65 -7.20
CA LEU A 65 1.84 28.24 -8.52
C LEU A 65 3.04 27.29 -8.42
N VAL A 66 3.99 27.57 -7.52
CA VAL A 66 5.13 26.68 -7.27
C VAL A 66 4.66 25.32 -6.76
N ASN A 67 3.73 25.29 -5.80
CA ASN A 67 3.19 24.03 -5.27
C ASN A 67 2.48 23.21 -6.35
N ALA A 68 1.60 23.84 -7.14
CA ALA A 68 0.92 23.16 -8.24
C ALA A 68 1.90 22.63 -9.30
N SER A 69 2.98 23.36 -9.58
CA SER A 69 4.03 22.90 -10.50
C SER A 69 4.79 21.68 -9.96
N ASN A 70 5.02 21.63 -8.64
CA ASN A 70 5.65 20.47 -8.01
C ASN A 70 4.73 19.24 -8.04
N GLU A 71 3.44 19.41 -7.72
CA GLU A 71 2.44 18.34 -7.83
C GLU A 71 2.34 17.81 -9.28
N GLU A 72 2.40 18.68 -10.28
CA GLU A 72 2.39 18.28 -11.70
C GLU A 72 3.63 17.43 -12.06
N LYS A 73 4.80 17.73 -11.51
CA LYS A 73 6.02 16.93 -11.71
C LYS A 73 5.88 15.55 -11.07
N GLU A 74 5.41 15.49 -9.83
CA GLU A 74 5.17 14.20 -9.13
C GLU A 74 4.15 13.33 -9.88
N TRP A 75 3.09 13.95 -10.41
CA TRP A 75 2.11 13.25 -11.24
C TRP A 75 2.70 12.74 -12.55
N LYS A 76 3.54 13.53 -13.22
CA LYS A 76 4.25 13.08 -14.45
C LYS A 76 5.18 11.91 -14.17
N ASP A 77 5.95 11.97 -13.09
CA ASP A 77 6.85 10.87 -12.69
C ASP A 77 6.06 9.61 -12.33
N THR A 78 4.94 9.76 -11.61
CA THR A 78 4.04 8.65 -11.28
C THR A 78 3.42 8.04 -12.53
N LYS A 79 2.98 8.87 -13.48
CA LYS A 79 2.43 8.43 -14.76
C LYS A 79 3.48 7.69 -15.59
N VAL A 80 4.71 8.20 -15.66
CA VAL A 80 5.84 7.53 -16.31
C VAL A 80 6.10 6.20 -15.63
N LYS A 81 6.16 6.13 -14.31
CA LYS A 81 6.32 4.89 -13.55
C LYS A 81 5.20 3.89 -13.88
N LEU A 82 3.93 4.30 -13.87
CA LEU A 82 2.79 3.46 -14.25
C LEU A 82 2.85 2.96 -15.70
N THR A 83 3.31 3.78 -16.66
CA THR A 83 3.51 3.35 -18.05
C THR A 83 4.76 2.49 -18.27
N THR A 84 5.79 2.67 -17.43
CA THR A 84 7.08 1.93 -17.50
C THR A 84 7.00 0.61 -16.75
N THR A 85 6.11 0.49 -15.74
CA THR A 85 5.49 -0.77 -15.28
C THR A 85 4.51 -1.30 -16.35
N SER A 86 4.93 -1.18 -17.61
CA SER A 86 4.35 -1.78 -18.79
C SER A 86 4.07 -3.25 -18.49
N MET A 87 2.78 -3.62 -18.48
CA MET A 87 2.06 -4.88 -18.81
C MET A 87 2.75 -6.26 -18.75
N LYS A 88 4.03 -6.37 -18.43
CA LYS A 88 4.83 -7.60 -18.45
C LYS A 88 4.50 -8.52 -17.28
N ASP A 89 3.94 -7.98 -16.19
CA ASP A 89 3.72 -8.72 -14.94
C ASP A 89 2.22 -8.76 -14.54
N MET A 90 1.31 -8.85 -15.53
CA MET A 90 -0.11 -9.09 -15.26
C MET A 90 -0.35 -10.55 -14.86
N VAL A 91 -1.09 -10.75 -13.78
CA VAL A 91 -1.50 -12.05 -13.22
C VAL A 91 -3.00 -12.22 -13.40
N ILE A 92 -3.41 -13.39 -13.91
CA ILE A 92 -4.82 -13.80 -13.94
C ILE A 92 -5.08 -14.64 -12.69
N LEU A 93 -5.96 -14.16 -11.81
CA LEU A 93 -6.45 -14.88 -10.64
C LEU A 93 -7.79 -15.53 -10.96
N ASN A 94 -7.87 -16.85 -10.82
CA ASN A 94 -9.14 -17.56 -10.86
C ASN A 94 -9.65 -17.72 -9.43
N VAL A 95 -10.68 -16.96 -9.07
CA VAL A 95 -11.31 -17.01 -7.75
C VAL A 95 -12.71 -17.59 -7.91
N SER A 96 -12.90 -18.83 -7.47
CA SER A 96 -14.20 -19.53 -7.51
C SER A 96 -14.81 -19.69 -8.90
N GLY A 97 -14.01 -19.70 -9.96
CA GLY A 97 -14.45 -19.80 -11.36
C GLY A 97 -14.48 -18.48 -12.10
N GLU A 98 -14.41 -17.35 -11.39
CA GLU A 98 -14.34 -16.00 -11.97
C GLU A 98 -12.89 -15.57 -12.15
N LYS A 99 -12.57 -15.03 -13.34
CA LYS A 99 -11.21 -14.60 -13.69
C LYS A 99 -11.05 -13.11 -13.43
N TYR A 100 -10.07 -12.77 -12.59
CA TYR A 100 -9.66 -11.39 -12.30
C TYR A 100 -8.27 -11.17 -12.87
N THR A 101 -8.03 -9.99 -13.45
CA THR A 101 -6.69 -9.61 -13.93
C THR A 101 -6.17 -8.49 -13.06
N THR A 102 -4.93 -8.62 -12.58
CA THR A 102 -4.26 -7.66 -11.71
C THR A 102 -2.75 -7.70 -11.97
N SER A 103 -1.95 -6.83 -11.34
CA SER A 103 -0.48 -6.88 -11.45
C SER A 103 0.16 -7.53 -10.23
N VAL A 104 1.37 -8.07 -10.40
CA VAL A 104 2.22 -8.49 -9.29
C VAL A 104 2.43 -7.35 -8.30
N GLU A 105 2.65 -6.12 -8.78
CA GLU A 105 2.79 -4.93 -7.93
C GLU A 105 1.56 -4.72 -7.03
N THR A 106 0.35 -4.82 -7.58
CA THR A 106 -0.89 -4.70 -6.80
C THR A 106 -1.03 -5.82 -5.77
N LEU A 107 -0.68 -7.06 -6.14
CA LEU A 107 -0.75 -8.19 -5.21
C LEU A 107 0.30 -8.12 -4.10
N THR A 108 1.42 -7.47 -4.34
CA THR A 108 2.53 -7.30 -3.37
C THR A 108 2.50 -5.96 -2.63
N LEU A 109 1.49 -5.12 -2.85
CA LEU A 109 1.37 -3.79 -2.25
C LEU A 109 1.26 -3.85 -0.71
N GLU A 110 0.51 -4.84 -0.22
CA GLU A 110 0.33 -5.12 1.20
C GLU A 110 1.49 -5.99 1.72
N LYS A 111 2.22 -5.46 2.71
CA LYS A 111 3.31 -6.17 3.40
C LYS A 111 2.78 -7.36 4.20
N ASP A 112 3.63 -8.37 4.39
CA ASP A 112 3.33 -9.60 5.15
C ASP A 112 2.14 -10.43 4.59
N THR A 113 1.85 -10.28 3.31
CA THR A 113 0.83 -11.09 2.62
C THR A 113 1.44 -12.30 1.92
N PHE A 114 0.60 -13.32 1.74
CA PHE A 114 0.94 -14.52 0.97
C PHE A 114 1.41 -14.19 -0.46
N PHE A 115 0.91 -13.11 -1.05
CA PHE A 115 1.30 -12.67 -2.39
C PHE A 115 2.73 -12.13 -2.47
N ILE A 116 3.26 -11.51 -1.40
CA ILE A 116 4.68 -11.15 -1.35
C ILE A 116 5.53 -12.41 -1.41
N ALA A 117 5.22 -13.43 -0.62
CA ALA A 117 5.96 -14.69 -0.69
C ALA A 117 5.86 -15.32 -2.08
N LEU A 118 4.65 -15.41 -2.64
CA LEU A 118 4.36 -16.03 -3.93
C LEU A 118 5.06 -15.34 -5.11
N PHE A 119 5.18 -14.00 -5.08
CA PHE A 119 5.77 -13.23 -6.18
C PHE A 119 7.16 -12.66 -5.86
N SER A 120 7.69 -12.83 -4.65
CA SER A 120 9.06 -12.41 -4.33
C SER A 120 10.04 -13.15 -5.25
N LYS A 121 10.84 -12.40 -6.00
CA LYS A 121 11.85 -12.93 -6.94
C LYS A 121 12.99 -13.72 -6.27
N GLN A 122 12.90 -13.99 -4.96
CA GLN A 122 13.85 -14.81 -4.20
C GLN A 122 13.40 -16.27 -4.04
N CYS A 123 12.68 -16.80 -5.03
CA CYS A 123 12.77 -18.17 -5.56
C CYS A 123 11.76 -18.29 -6.72
N GLN A 124 11.74 -17.33 -7.65
CA GLN A 124 11.14 -17.58 -8.94
C GLN A 124 12.15 -18.41 -9.73
N LEU A 125 12.06 -19.72 -9.60
CA LEU A 125 12.69 -20.60 -10.56
C LEU A 125 11.80 -20.54 -11.80
N GLU A 126 12.29 -19.90 -12.87
CA GLU A 126 11.57 -19.64 -14.13
C GLU A 126 10.73 -20.84 -14.57
N ARG A 127 9.42 -20.62 -14.76
CA ARG A 127 8.54 -21.52 -15.50
C ARG A 127 8.90 -21.36 -16.97
N ASP A 128 9.37 -22.41 -17.60
CA ASP A 128 9.29 -22.53 -19.05
C ASP A 128 7.79 -22.64 -19.40
N PRO A 129 7.22 -21.75 -20.24
CA PRO A 129 5.82 -21.81 -20.66
C PRO A 129 5.41 -23.13 -21.33
N ASP A 130 6.38 -23.92 -21.83
CA ASP A 130 6.14 -25.19 -22.52
C ASP A 130 6.37 -26.44 -21.63
N ASP A 131 6.85 -26.30 -20.40
CA ASP A 131 7.11 -27.44 -19.51
C ASP A 131 5.90 -27.79 -18.64
N LYS A 132 5.10 -28.75 -19.13
CA LYS A 132 3.99 -29.37 -18.38
C LYS A 132 4.45 -30.46 -17.41
N THR A 133 5.75 -30.63 -17.20
CA THR A 133 6.31 -31.52 -16.20
C THR A 133 6.82 -30.70 -15.02
N THR A 134 6.56 -31.16 -13.80
CA THR A 134 7.17 -30.54 -12.62
C THR A 134 8.69 -30.61 -12.75
N ARG A 135 9.32 -29.46 -13.00
CA ARG A 135 10.77 -29.31 -13.19
C ARG A 135 11.60 -30.06 -12.14
N ASP A 136 11.07 -30.19 -10.93
CA ASP A 136 11.82 -30.62 -9.76
C ASP A 136 11.39 -32.00 -9.20
N GLY A 137 10.41 -32.68 -9.82
CA GLY A 137 9.96 -34.03 -9.46
C GLY A 137 9.08 -34.12 -8.19
N PHE A 138 8.40 -35.26 -8.02
CA PHE A 138 7.45 -35.54 -6.92
C PHE A 138 8.02 -36.48 -5.84
N ASP A 139 9.33 -36.70 -5.87
CA ASP A 139 10.03 -37.64 -5.01
C ASP A 139 10.51 -36.99 -3.71
N ALA A 140 10.48 -37.76 -2.61
CA ALA A 140 10.92 -37.29 -1.30
C ALA A 140 12.41 -36.86 -1.31
N ASN A 141 13.24 -37.59 -2.06
CA ASN A 141 14.64 -37.26 -2.25
C ASN A 141 14.82 -35.88 -2.91
N ALA A 142 13.98 -35.55 -3.90
CA ALA A 142 14.03 -34.26 -4.58
C ALA A 142 13.65 -33.13 -3.63
N PHE A 143 12.56 -33.29 -2.87
CA PHE A 143 12.17 -32.36 -1.80
C PHE A 143 13.32 -32.10 -0.82
N HIS A 144 13.87 -33.15 -0.22
CA HIS A 144 14.92 -33.00 0.78
C HIS A 144 16.22 -32.41 0.21
N SER A 145 16.61 -32.76 -1.02
CA SER A 145 17.80 -32.18 -1.66
C SER A 145 17.69 -30.66 -1.86
N ARG A 146 16.45 -30.14 -1.97
CA ARG A 146 16.17 -28.73 -2.30
C ARG A 146 15.76 -27.90 -1.09
N CYS A 147 14.99 -28.48 -0.18
CA CYS A 147 14.35 -27.76 0.93
C CYS A 147 15.11 -27.89 2.26
N ASN A 148 15.99 -28.87 2.41
CA ASN A 148 16.75 -29.02 3.65
C ASN A 148 17.63 -27.80 3.94
N ASN A 149 17.66 -27.39 5.20
CA ASN A 149 18.48 -26.29 5.71
C ASN A 149 18.22 -24.92 5.03
N LYS A 150 17.06 -24.74 4.38
CA LYS A 150 16.74 -23.49 3.68
C LYS A 150 16.06 -22.42 4.55
N GLY A 151 15.59 -22.79 5.75
CA GLY A 151 14.87 -21.91 6.66
C GLY A 151 13.36 -22.18 6.64
N PRO A 152 12.54 -21.20 7.07
CA PRO A 152 11.08 -21.28 6.99
C PRO A 152 10.59 -21.58 5.57
N THR A 153 9.54 -22.39 5.46
CA THR A 153 8.94 -22.74 4.16
C THR A 153 7.43 -22.74 4.19
N ILE A 154 6.82 -22.47 3.04
CA ILE A 154 5.42 -22.74 2.77
C ILE A 154 5.31 -23.73 1.62
N THR A 155 4.56 -24.81 1.84
CA THR A 155 4.25 -25.85 0.85
C THR A 155 2.84 -25.62 0.34
N ILE A 156 2.66 -25.63 -0.97
CA ILE A 156 1.37 -25.60 -1.66
C ILE A 156 1.24 -26.89 -2.46
N ILE A 157 0.10 -27.55 -2.33
CA ILE A 157 -0.22 -28.81 -2.99
C ILE A 157 -1.49 -28.61 -3.80
N GLN A 158 -1.44 -28.98 -5.07
CA GLN A 158 -2.63 -29.22 -5.87
C GLN A 158 -2.88 -30.73 -5.96
N SER A 159 -4.06 -31.17 -5.54
CA SER A 159 -4.49 -32.55 -5.76
C SER A 159 -4.97 -32.77 -7.20
N SER A 160 -5.01 -34.02 -7.66
CA SER A 160 -5.59 -34.42 -8.95
C SER A 160 -7.05 -34.00 -9.15
N ASN A 161 -7.77 -33.73 -8.05
CA ASN A 161 -9.14 -33.19 -8.07
C ASN A 161 -9.19 -31.65 -8.02
N ASN A 162 -8.06 -30.97 -8.27
CA ASN A 162 -7.91 -29.51 -8.29
C ASN A 162 -8.14 -28.79 -6.95
N TYR A 163 -8.07 -29.50 -5.83
CA TYR A 163 -8.06 -28.87 -4.51
C TYR A 163 -6.67 -28.35 -4.16
N LEU A 164 -6.64 -27.15 -3.57
CA LEU A 164 -5.44 -26.40 -3.22
C LEU A 164 -5.35 -26.22 -1.71
N PHE A 165 -4.29 -26.73 -1.12
CA PHE A 165 -4.06 -26.73 0.32
C PHE A 165 -2.56 -26.87 0.61
N GLY A 166 -2.16 -26.81 1.87
CA GLY A 166 -0.76 -26.93 2.21
C GLY A 166 -0.45 -26.61 3.67
N GLY A 167 0.82 -26.33 3.92
CA GLY A 167 1.33 -26.09 5.26
C GLY A 167 2.55 -25.18 5.28
N TYR A 168 2.71 -24.48 6.40
CA TYR A 168 3.85 -23.64 6.71
C TYR A 168 4.59 -24.19 7.92
N THR A 169 5.92 -24.12 7.89
CA THR A 169 6.77 -24.32 9.04
C THR A 169 7.89 -23.27 9.08
N ALA A 170 8.21 -22.77 10.27
CA ALA A 170 9.31 -21.84 10.50
C ALA A 170 10.66 -22.54 10.64
N ILE A 171 10.66 -23.84 10.90
CA ILE A 171 11.91 -24.58 11.10
C ILE A 171 12.45 -25.15 9.79
N PRO A 172 13.77 -25.14 9.58
CA PRO A 172 14.36 -25.70 8.38
C PRO A 172 14.20 -27.22 8.35
N TRP A 173 13.77 -27.76 7.20
CA TRP A 173 13.72 -29.20 6.97
C TRP A 173 15.11 -29.84 7.13
N THR A 174 15.11 -31.08 7.60
CA THR A 174 16.26 -31.99 7.60
C THR A 174 15.81 -33.34 7.05
N SER A 175 16.68 -34.36 7.04
CA SER A 175 16.35 -35.72 6.60
C SER A 175 16.60 -36.76 7.68
N GLU A 176 16.41 -36.37 8.94
CA GLU A 176 16.61 -37.25 10.09
C GLU A 176 15.46 -38.26 10.22
N VAL A 177 15.80 -39.55 10.28
CA VAL A 177 14.83 -40.64 10.46
C VAL A 177 14.12 -40.48 11.81
N GLY A 178 12.79 -40.58 11.80
CA GLY A 178 11.97 -40.55 13.01
C GLY A 178 11.95 -39.21 13.75
N SER A 179 12.36 -38.11 13.10
CA SER A 179 12.52 -36.81 13.77
C SER A 179 11.24 -35.97 13.67
N TRP A 180 10.42 -36.04 14.71
CA TRP A 180 9.42 -35.01 15.00
C TRP A 180 10.13 -33.76 15.49
N LYS A 181 9.73 -32.61 14.95
CA LYS A 181 10.34 -31.33 15.30
C LYS A 181 9.31 -30.36 15.87
N ASN A 182 9.80 -29.56 16.82
CA ASN A 182 9.01 -28.55 17.47
C ASN A 182 8.87 -27.29 16.60
N ASP A 183 7.62 -26.91 16.33
CA ASP A 183 7.30 -25.62 15.72
C ASP A 183 5.94 -25.14 16.23
N ASN A 184 5.95 -24.10 17.08
CA ASN A 184 4.74 -23.50 17.63
C ASN A 184 4.08 -22.48 16.69
N THR A 185 4.72 -22.19 15.55
CA THR A 185 4.21 -21.29 14.52
C THR A 185 3.69 -22.03 13.29
N ALA A 186 3.88 -23.35 13.22
CA ALA A 186 3.40 -24.17 12.13
C ALA A 186 1.89 -24.05 11.96
N PHE A 187 1.44 -24.07 10.71
CA PHE A 187 0.02 -24.07 10.39
C PHE A 187 -0.25 -24.81 9.09
N LEU A 188 -1.44 -25.38 8.98
CA LEU A 188 -2.00 -25.87 7.73
C LEU A 188 -2.94 -24.81 7.14
N PHE A 189 -3.22 -24.89 5.86
CA PHE A 189 -4.22 -24.06 5.22
C PHE A 189 -4.94 -24.79 4.08
N SER A 190 -6.16 -24.35 3.79
CA SER A 190 -6.94 -24.77 2.62
C SER A 190 -7.38 -23.53 1.86
N LEU A 191 -7.25 -23.55 0.53
CA LEU A 191 -7.64 -22.46 -0.37
C LEU A 191 -8.83 -22.87 -1.25
N VAL A 192 -8.80 -24.10 -1.79
CA VAL A 192 -9.85 -24.68 -2.63
C VAL A 192 -10.11 -26.09 -2.13
N ASN A 193 -11.37 -26.41 -1.82
CA ASN A 193 -11.77 -27.69 -1.23
C ASN A 193 -13.16 -28.14 -1.73
N PRO A 194 -13.52 -29.42 -1.58
CA PRO A 194 -14.75 -29.98 -2.14
C PRO A 194 -16.03 -29.29 -1.66
N TYR A 195 -15.99 -28.68 -0.48
CA TYR A 195 -17.15 -28.12 0.20
C TYR A 195 -17.23 -26.59 0.10
N LYS A 196 -16.36 -25.97 -0.71
CA LYS A 196 -16.30 -24.52 -0.91
C LYS A 196 -16.18 -23.75 0.41
N ILE A 197 -15.54 -24.35 1.40
CA ILE A 197 -15.20 -23.66 2.65
C ILE A 197 -14.26 -22.52 2.27
N PRO A 198 -14.47 -21.29 2.77
CA PRO A 198 -13.58 -20.17 2.49
C PRO A 198 -12.12 -20.50 2.82
N PRO A 199 -11.14 -19.82 2.19
CA PRO A 199 -9.74 -19.99 2.55
C PRO A 199 -9.53 -19.91 4.05
N THR A 200 -8.97 -20.96 4.63
CA THR A 200 -8.91 -21.13 6.09
C THR A 200 -7.52 -21.57 6.51
N LYS A 201 -7.04 -20.98 7.62
CA LYS A 201 -5.79 -21.30 8.30
C LYS A 201 -6.06 -22.12 9.56
N TYR A 202 -5.26 -23.16 9.80
CA TYR A 202 -5.35 -24.08 10.92
C TYR A 202 -4.05 -24.09 11.70
N LEU A 203 -4.07 -23.49 12.88
CA LEU A 203 -2.87 -23.37 13.73
C LEU A 203 -2.55 -24.70 14.42
N ILE A 204 -1.27 -24.93 14.69
CA ILE A 204 -0.83 -26.05 15.54
C ILE A 204 -1.47 -25.96 16.93
N ASN A 205 -1.94 -27.09 17.47
CA ASN A 205 -2.40 -27.16 18.85
C ASN A 205 -1.20 -26.89 19.79
N PRO A 206 -1.30 -25.98 20.78
CA PRO A 206 -0.17 -25.67 21.67
C PRO A 206 0.44 -26.89 22.37
N GLY A 207 -0.39 -27.88 22.74
CA GLY A 207 0.07 -29.14 23.36
C GLY A 207 0.67 -30.16 22.38
N GLN A 208 0.72 -29.86 21.09
CA GLN A 208 1.21 -30.75 20.02
C GLN A 208 2.39 -30.15 19.25
N SER A 209 2.88 -28.95 19.63
CA SER A 209 3.92 -28.26 18.87
C SER A 209 5.20 -29.07 18.74
N GLY A 210 5.54 -29.91 19.73
CA GLY A 210 6.71 -30.81 19.70
C GLY A 210 6.70 -31.82 18.55
N ASN A 211 5.53 -32.08 17.97
CA ASN A 211 5.35 -32.97 16.82
C ASN A 211 4.69 -32.24 15.63
N ALA A 212 5.03 -30.97 15.44
CA ALA A 212 4.42 -30.13 14.41
C ALA A 212 4.71 -30.62 12.98
N VAL A 213 5.96 -31.03 12.73
CA VAL A 213 6.40 -31.58 11.44
C VAL A 213 7.32 -32.77 11.62
N ASN A 214 7.37 -33.66 10.62
CA ASN A 214 8.26 -34.82 10.60
C ASN A 214 9.29 -34.67 9.47
N HIS A 215 10.57 -34.87 9.78
CA HIS A 215 11.67 -34.71 8.82
C HIS A 215 12.15 -36.04 8.21
N HIS A 216 11.36 -37.12 8.31
CA HIS A 216 11.77 -38.42 7.82
C HIS A 216 11.98 -38.42 6.31
N SER A 217 13.19 -38.80 5.92
CA SER A 217 13.73 -38.75 4.54
C SER A 217 12.93 -39.44 3.42
N ILE A 218 11.96 -40.30 3.75
CA ILE A 218 11.18 -41.07 2.76
C ILE A 218 9.87 -40.36 2.38
N TYR A 219 9.54 -39.29 3.09
CA TYR A 219 8.36 -38.47 2.84
C TYR A 219 8.78 -37.11 2.29
N GLY A 220 7.86 -36.44 1.60
CA GLY A 220 7.99 -35.01 1.35
C GLY A 220 7.64 -34.21 2.60
N PRO A 221 7.01 -33.03 2.45
CA PRO A 221 6.44 -32.28 3.56
C PRO A 221 5.49 -33.15 4.39
N TYR A 222 5.70 -33.19 5.71
CA TYR A 222 4.91 -33.97 6.66
C TYR A 222 4.58 -33.10 7.86
N PHE A 223 3.28 -32.85 8.07
CA PHE A 223 2.74 -32.04 9.16
C PHE A 223 1.86 -32.90 10.10
N GLY A 224 2.17 -32.83 11.40
CA GLY A 224 1.37 -33.37 12.51
C GLY A 224 1.56 -34.86 12.79
N ALA A 225 1.49 -35.27 14.06
CA ALA A 225 1.72 -36.64 14.54
C ALA A 225 0.64 -37.65 14.15
N GLY A 226 -0.62 -37.20 14.02
CA GLY A 226 -1.75 -38.05 13.60
C GLY A 226 -1.95 -38.12 12.09
N PRO A 227 -0.84 -38.10 11.35
CA PRO A 227 -0.61 -37.40 10.08
C PRO A 227 -1.74 -36.49 9.59
N ASP A 228 -1.76 -35.23 10.01
CA ASP A 228 -2.74 -34.26 9.50
C ASP A 228 -2.57 -34.06 7.98
N MET A 229 -1.33 -34.02 7.49
CA MET A 229 -1.01 -33.98 6.06
C MET A 229 0.41 -34.48 5.79
N TYR A 230 0.58 -35.40 4.82
CA TYR A 230 1.91 -35.68 4.25
C TYR A 230 1.86 -36.05 2.76
N LEU A 231 3.01 -35.85 2.11
CA LEU A 231 3.27 -36.31 0.74
C LEU A 231 4.20 -37.53 0.75
N THR A 232 3.86 -38.52 -0.07
CA THR A 232 4.70 -39.71 -0.29
C THR A 232 5.69 -39.52 -1.43
N ASN A 233 6.64 -40.44 -1.55
CA ASN A 233 7.49 -40.52 -2.73
C ASN A 233 6.64 -40.77 -3.99
N ALA A 234 7.05 -40.19 -5.13
CA ALA A 234 6.35 -40.27 -6.41
C ALA A 234 4.84 -39.90 -6.31
N SER A 235 4.52 -38.89 -5.49
CA SER A 235 3.15 -38.51 -5.09
C SER A 235 2.20 -38.12 -6.25
N ASN A 236 2.71 -37.94 -7.46
CA ASN A 236 1.91 -37.76 -8.68
C ASN A 236 1.46 -39.04 -9.38
N SER A 237 2.10 -40.17 -9.06
CA SER A 237 1.88 -41.44 -9.74
C SER A 237 1.19 -42.48 -8.86
N ASN A 238 0.90 -42.13 -7.61
CA ASN A 238 0.21 -42.99 -6.66
C ASN A 238 -0.82 -42.20 -5.82
N ASN A 239 -1.64 -42.92 -5.05
CA ASN A 239 -2.67 -42.35 -4.18
C ASN A 239 -2.32 -42.59 -2.69
N SER A 240 -1.03 -42.52 -2.33
CA SER A 240 -0.54 -42.84 -1.00
C SER A 240 -0.26 -41.61 -0.13
N SER A 241 -0.23 -40.41 -0.72
CA SER A 241 -0.26 -39.17 0.07
C SER A 241 -1.57 -39.07 0.84
N TYR A 242 -1.52 -38.43 2.02
CA TYR A 242 -2.56 -38.63 3.01
C TYR A 242 -2.86 -37.39 3.84
N THR A 243 -4.12 -37.23 4.22
CA THR A 243 -4.61 -36.28 5.20
C THR A 243 -5.49 -36.99 6.22
N ASN A 244 -5.18 -36.84 7.51
CA ASN A 244 -6.02 -37.30 8.62
C ASN A 244 -6.20 -36.18 9.65
N PHE A 245 -6.70 -35.07 9.15
CA PHE A 245 -6.99 -33.87 9.92
C PHE A 245 -8.38 -33.93 10.56
N PRO A 246 -8.54 -33.51 11.82
CA PRO A 246 -7.50 -32.97 12.71
C PRO A 246 -6.84 -34.01 13.64
N SER A 247 -5.57 -33.79 13.94
CA SER A 247 -4.86 -34.39 15.07
C SER A 247 -3.96 -33.37 15.77
N SER A 248 -2.88 -32.93 15.13
CA SER A 248 -1.95 -31.96 15.71
C SER A 248 -2.36 -30.52 15.46
N TYR A 249 -3.20 -30.24 14.46
CA TYR A 249 -3.68 -28.90 14.12
C TYR A 249 -5.15 -28.68 14.52
N VAL A 250 -5.51 -27.45 14.87
CA VAL A 250 -6.87 -27.08 15.33
C VAL A 250 -7.85 -27.09 14.17
N ASN A 251 -8.93 -27.86 14.25
CA ASN A 251 -10.04 -27.80 13.30
C ASN A 251 -11.06 -26.73 13.67
N THR A 252 -10.88 -25.53 13.13
CA THR A 252 -11.78 -24.38 13.33
C THR A 252 -13.10 -24.48 12.57
N THR A 253 -13.23 -25.43 11.61
CA THR A 253 -14.41 -25.55 10.74
C THR A 253 -15.35 -26.68 11.13
N GLY A 254 -14.91 -27.60 11.99
CA GLY A 254 -15.64 -28.83 12.30
C GLY A 254 -15.72 -29.82 11.13
N LYS A 255 -14.95 -29.63 10.05
CA LYS A 255 -15.05 -30.43 8.81
C LYS A 255 -13.94 -31.49 8.65
N GLY A 256 -12.82 -31.36 9.35
CA GLY A 256 -11.73 -32.35 9.28
C GLY A 256 -11.23 -32.52 7.85
N ASN A 257 -10.98 -33.76 7.39
CA ASN A 257 -10.48 -34.02 6.02
C ASN A 257 -11.33 -33.43 4.88
N ASN A 258 -12.61 -33.14 5.13
CA ASN A 258 -13.47 -32.46 4.15
C ASN A 258 -12.94 -31.07 3.79
N THR A 259 -12.11 -30.47 4.63
CA THR A 259 -11.41 -29.21 4.37
C THR A 259 -10.33 -29.29 3.30
N PHE A 260 -9.73 -30.45 3.06
CA PHE A 260 -8.63 -30.58 2.12
C PHE A 260 -9.12 -31.23 0.83
N THR A 261 -9.20 -32.56 0.80
CA THR A 261 -9.53 -33.32 -0.42
C THR A 261 -10.88 -34.01 -0.33
N GLY A 262 -11.51 -34.08 0.85
CA GLY A 262 -12.73 -34.88 1.08
C GLY A 262 -12.49 -36.38 1.23
N ALA A 263 -11.24 -36.81 1.03
CA ALA A 263 -10.80 -38.19 1.26
C ALA A 263 -9.56 -38.17 2.15
N ARG A 264 -9.14 -39.34 2.64
CA ARG A 264 -7.87 -39.42 3.37
C ARG A 264 -6.69 -39.51 2.41
N ASN A 265 -6.80 -40.32 1.38
CA ASN A 265 -5.77 -40.50 0.37
C ASN A 265 -5.95 -39.52 -0.79
N PHE A 266 -4.85 -39.04 -1.35
CA PHE A 266 -4.86 -38.23 -2.57
C PHE A 266 -3.62 -38.43 -3.43
N THR A 267 -3.73 -38.08 -4.71
CA THR A 267 -2.63 -37.93 -5.66
C THR A 267 -2.37 -36.44 -5.88
N ALA A 268 -1.10 -36.02 -5.88
CA ALA A 268 -0.72 -34.64 -6.17
C ALA A 268 -0.59 -34.44 -7.69
N SER A 269 -1.19 -33.39 -8.24
CA SER A 269 -0.94 -32.98 -9.62
C SER A 269 0.14 -31.93 -9.72
N ASP A 270 0.37 -31.16 -8.65
CA ASP A 270 1.44 -30.17 -8.57
C ASP A 270 1.84 -29.92 -7.11
N ILE A 271 3.10 -29.56 -6.89
CA ILE A 271 3.66 -29.23 -5.57
C ILE A 271 4.66 -28.08 -5.74
N GLU A 272 4.43 -27.00 -5.01
CA GLU A 272 5.34 -25.87 -4.94
C GLU A 272 5.77 -25.64 -3.49
N VAL A 273 7.08 -25.52 -3.23
CA VAL A 273 7.63 -25.22 -1.90
C VAL A 273 8.45 -23.95 -1.99
N PHE A 274 8.05 -22.93 -1.23
CA PHE A 274 8.71 -21.63 -1.20
C PHE A 274 9.47 -21.48 0.11
N LYS A 275 10.72 -21.02 0.01
CA LYS A 275 11.46 -20.49 1.15
C LYS A 275 10.93 -19.10 1.50
N LEU A 276 10.82 -18.80 2.79
CA LEU A 276 10.49 -17.46 3.29
C LEU A 276 11.74 -16.81 3.89
N ALA A 277 11.91 -15.51 3.64
CA ALA A 277 13.08 -14.72 4.04
C ALA A 277 12.87 -14.06 5.40
#